data_AF-A0AAW3AII9-F1
#
_entry.id   AF-A0AAW3AII9-F1
#
_cell.length_a   1.000
_cell.length_b   1.000
_cell.length_c   1.000
_cell.angle_alpha   90.00
_cell.angle_beta   90.00
_cell.angle_gamma   90.00
#
_symmetry.space_group_name_H-M   'P 1'
#
loop_
_entity.id
_entity.type
_entity.pdbx_description
1 polymer ?
#
loop_
_entity_poly.entity_id
_entity_poly.type
_entity_poly.pdbx_seq_one_letter_code
_entity_poly.pdbx_strand_id
1 'polypeptide(L)'
;MGGSNSTKRGVTYKNGSPAFKGDEVVKGFDKDNGLLFRIVKKKKKGGQTWAFYNDTTQYNMVIKVIFTTGCELTALGSTKLVEREKGEWVATVMVMPGRTEMFVEGKIEGFKSNMDAYPVMGDNSGNHLAKVGMKAS
;
A
#
# COMPACT_ATOMS: atom_id res chain seq x y z
N MET A 1 23.37 -2.08 -5.89
CA MET A 1 22.30 -2.84 -6.59
C MET A 1 21.82 -3.91 -5.64
N GLY A 2 20.55 -3.88 -5.24
CA GLY A 2 20.02 -4.80 -4.23
C GLY A 2 18.50 -4.87 -4.32
N GLY A 3 18.00 -5.28 -5.49
CA GLY A 3 16.59 -5.60 -5.66
C GLY A 3 16.35 -7.00 -5.11
N SER A 4 15.82 -7.09 -3.90
CA SER A 4 15.34 -8.36 -3.33
C SER A 4 14.19 -8.87 -4.20
N ASN A 5 14.55 -9.81 -5.07
CA ASN A 5 13.68 -10.55 -5.96
C ASN A 5 12.91 -11.58 -5.12
N SER A 6 11.67 -11.27 -4.70
CA SER A 6 10.79 -12.27 -4.08
C SER A 6 9.80 -12.81 -5.12
N THR A 7 10.28 -13.79 -5.88
CA THR A 7 9.47 -14.58 -6.80
C THR A 7 8.49 -15.47 -6.02
N LYS A 8 7.19 -15.29 -6.28
CA LYS A 8 6.12 -16.30 -6.30
C LYS A 8 6.11 -17.37 -5.17
N ARG A 9 6.20 -16.98 -3.90
CA ARG A 9 5.53 -17.76 -2.84
C ARG A 9 4.07 -17.32 -2.82
N GLY A 10 3.15 -18.26 -3.06
CA GLY A 10 1.71 -17.97 -3.15
C GLY A 10 1.26 -17.12 -1.98
N VAL A 11 0.72 -15.94 -2.27
CA VAL A 11 0.15 -15.07 -1.24
C VAL A 11 -1.12 -15.75 -0.73
N THR A 12 -1.19 -16.00 0.57
CA THR A 12 -2.38 -16.52 1.24
C THR A 12 -2.99 -15.42 2.10
N TYR A 13 -4.25 -15.09 1.79
CA TYR A 13 -5.07 -14.19 2.60
C TYR A 13 -5.75 -14.96 3.72
N LYS A 14 -5.92 -14.34 4.89
CA LYS A 14 -6.51 -14.96 6.08
C LYS A 14 -7.92 -14.45 6.38
N ASN A 15 -8.17 -13.16 6.14
CA ASN A 15 -9.39 -12.47 6.60
C ASN A 15 -10.26 -11.98 5.44
N GLY A 16 -10.04 -12.52 4.23
CA GLY A 16 -10.83 -12.23 3.05
C GLY A 16 -10.02 -12.36 1.77
N SER A 17 -10.37 -11.54 0.78
CA SER A 17 -9.64 -11.45 -0.48
C SER A 17 -9.73 -10.03 -1.05
N PRO A 18 -8.72 -9.58 -1.81
CA PRO A 18 -8.75 -8.26 -2.41
C PRO A 18 -9.85 -8.15 -3.48
N ALA A 19 -10.53 -6.99 -3.51
CA ALA A 19 -11.52 -6.68 -4.53
C ALA A 19 -10.88 -6.32 -5.89
N PHE A 20 -9.59 -6.01 -5.90
CA PHE A 20 -8.81 -5.71 -7.09
C PHE A 20 -7.78 -6.81 -7.37
N LYS A 21 -7.75 -7.31 -8.61
CA LYS A 21 -6.78 -8.31 -9.06
C LYS A 21 -5.68 -7.65 -9.90
N GLY A 22 -4.43 -8.02 -9.62
CA GLY A 22 -3.24 -7.56 -10.33
C GLY A 22 -2.37 -8.72 -10.82
N ASP A 23 -1.34 -8.37 -11.58
CA ASP A 23 -0.34 -9.30 -12.10
C ASP A 23 0.73 -9.64 -11.05
N GLU A 24 0.92 -8.75 -10.07
CA GLU A 24 1.90 -8.88 -9.00
C GLU A 24 1.28 -8.48 -7.65
N VAL A 25 1.62 -9.23 -6.60
CA VAL A 25 1.20 -8.96 -5.22
C VAL A 25 2.43 -9.01 -4.32
N VAL A 26 2.67 -7.94 -3.57
CA VAL A 26 3.81 -7.80 -2.66
C VAL A 26 3.31 -7.60 -1.23
N LYS A 27 3.89 -8.31 -0.27
CA LYS A 27 3.61 -8.13 1.16
C LYS A 27 4.17 -6.80 1.65
N GLY A 28 3.41 -6.07 2.46
CA GLY A 28 3.84 -4.82 3.07
C GLY A 28 4.66 -5.01 4.34
N PHE A 29 4.51 -6.15 5.01
CA PHE A 29 5.21 -6.48 6.25
C PHE A 29 5.75 -7.92 6.22
N ASP A 30 6.91 -8.15 6.83
CA ASP A 30 7.50 -9.48 6.99
C ASP A 30 6.87 -10.27 8.15
N LYS A 31 5.82 -9.70 8.76
CA LYS A 31 5.09 -10.29 9.89
C LYS A 31 3.87 -11.07 9.41
N ASP A 32 3.67 -12.23 10.05
CA ASP A 32 2.54 -13.12 9.80
C ASP A 32 2.35 -13.44 8.30
N ASN A 33 1.15 -13.24 7.74
CA ASN A 33 0.89 -13.54 6.33
C ASN A 33 1.31 -12.41 5.39
N GLY A 34 1.71 -11.25 5.91
CA GLY A 34 1.99 -10.04 5.15
C GLY A 34 1.22 -8.82 5.63
N LEU A 35 0.07 -9.03 6.29
CA LEU A 35 -0.88 -8.04 6.86
C LEU A 35 -1.51 -7.05 5.87
N LEU A 36 -0.69 -6.44 5.02
CA LEU A 36 -1.07 -5.50 3.98
C LEU A 36 -0.45 -5.99 2.67
N PHE A 37 -1.18 -5.89 1.57
CA PHE A 37 -0.72 -6.38 0.27
C PHE A 37 -0.82 -5.26 -0.76
N ARG A 38 0.31 -4.91 -1.38
CA ARG A 38 0.33 -4.06 -2.56
C ARG A 38 0.03 -4.91 -3.78
N ILE A 39 -0.98 -4.53 -4.55
CA ILE A 39 -1.42 -5.22 -5.75
C ILE A 39 -1.14 -4.33 -6.94
N VAL A 40 -0.39 -4.85 -7.91
CA VAL A 40 0.04 -4.11 -9.10
C VAL A 40 -0.53 -4.77 -10.33
N LYS A 41 -1.23 -3.97 -11.15
CA LYS A 41 -1.70 -4.36 -12.48
C LYS A 41 -0.97 -3.57 -13.55
N LYS A 42 -0.27 -4.25 -14.45
CA LYS A 42 0.46 -3.66 -15.58
C LYS A 42 -0.53 -3.32 -16.70
N LYS A 43 -0.29 -2.19 -17.38
CA LYS A 43 -1.04 -1.74 -18.57
C LYS A 43 -0.15 -1.87 -19.82
N LYS A 44 -0.78 -2.03 -20.99
CA LYS A 44 -0.11 -2.29 -22.28
C LYS A 44 0.92 -1.23 -22.71
N LYS A 45 0.84 0.00 -22.18
CA LYS A 45 1.72 1.14 -22.53
C LYS A 45 2.75 1.48 -21.43
N GLY A 46 3.15 0.50 -20.63
CA GLY A 46 4.16 0.69 -19.56
C GLY A 46 3.62 1.36 -18.28
N GLY A 47 2.38 1.84 -18.28
CA GLY A 47 1.71 2.29 -17.06
C GLY A 47 1.32 1.12 -16.15
N GLN A 48 1.01 1.43 -14.90
CA GLN A 48 0.54 0.46 -13.91
C GLN A 48 -0.51 1.09 -13.00
N THR A 49 -1.39 0.25 -12.46
CA THR A 49 -2.38 0.63 -11.44
C THR A 49 -2.06 -0.10 -10.16
N TRP A 50 -1.99 0.64 -9.06
CA TRP A 50 -1.71 0.12 -7.73
C TRP A 50 -2.96 0.16 -6.87
N ALA A 51 -3.15 -0.87 -6.06
CA ALA A 51 -4.11 -0.92 -4.98
C ALA A 51 -3.46 -1.53 -3.74
N PHE A 52 -4.05 -1.30 -2.58
CA PHE A 52 -3.66 -1.92 -1.33
C PHE A 52 -4.82 -2.68 -0.71
N TYR A 53 -4.56 -3.90 -0.26
CA TYR A 53 -5.51 -4.72 0.50
C TYR A 53 -5.02 -4.94 1.92
N ASN A 54 -5.81 -4.49 2.90
CA ASN A 54 -5.55 -4.71 4.31
C ASN A 54 -6.26 -6.00 4.74
N ASP A 55 -5.47 -7.04 5.01
CA ASP A 55 -5.97 -8.35 5.43
C ASP A 55 -5.99 -8.49 6.96
N THR A 56 -5.88 -7.38 7.70
CA THR A 56 -6.06 -7.40 9.15
C THR A 56 -7.52 -7.12 9.52
N THR A 57 -7.91 -7.49 10.74
CA THR A 57 -9.22 -7.16 11.33
C THR A 57 -9.14 -6.01 12.35
N GLN A 58 -7.93 -5.74 12.86
CA GLN A 58 -7.71 -4.89 14.04
C GLN A 58 -6.88 -3.64 13.78
N TYR A 59 -6.39 -3.42 12.55
CA TYR A 59 -5.55 -2.26 12.22
C TYR A 59 -6.07 -1.49 11.02
N ASN A 60 -6.13 -0.16 11.12
CA ASN A 60 -6.14 0.74 9.99
C ASN A 60 -4.70 0.90 9.49
N MET A 61 -4.48 0.64 8.20
CA MET A 61 -3.16 0.77 7.57
C MET A 61 -3.06 2.12 6.87
N VAL A 62 -2.10 2.95 7.26
CA VAL A 62 -1.81 4.22 6.57
C VAL A 62 -0.57 4.02 5.71
N ILE A 63 -0.75 4.19 4.41
CA ILE A 63 0.32 4.03 3.42
C ILE A 63 0.73 5.40 2.93
N LYS A 64 2.03 5.65 2.95
CA LYS A 64 2.66 6.81 2.32
C LYS A 64 3.72 6.34 1.34
N VAL A 65 3.60 6.73 0.08
CA VAL A 65 4.60 6.43 -0.95
C VAL A 65 5.13 7.73 -1.51
N ILE A 66 6.45 7.84 -1.55
CA ILE A 66 7.18 8.90 -2.24
C ILE A 66 7.64 8.32 -3.58
N PHE A 67 7.18 8.90 -4.68
CA PHE A 67 7.55 8.54 -6.04
C PHE A 67 8.61 9.50 -6.55
N THR A 68 9.69 8.98 -7.13
CA THR A 68 10.84 9.77 -7.59
C THR A 68 10.51 10.57 -8.84
N THR A 69 11.36 11.55 -9.17
CA THR A 69 11.27 12.35 -10.40
C THR A 69 11.07 11.50 -11.65
N GLY A 70 10.29 12.00 -12.60
CA GLY A 70 9.94 11.31 -13.85
C GLY A 70 8.71 10.39 -13.77
N CYS A 71 8.05 10.32 -12.60
CA CYS A 71 6.76 9.64 -12.49
C CYS A 71 5.61 10.53 -12.99
N GLU A 72 4.65 9.92 -13.67
CA GLU A 72 3.41 10.56 -14.14
C GLU A 72 2.24 9.82 -13.52
N LEU A 73 1.56 10.45 -12.56
CA LEU A 73 0.62 9.77 -11.67
C LEU A 73 -0.73 10.47 -11.61
N THR A 74 -1.77 9.66 -11.51
CA THR A 74 -3.12 10.09 -11.16
C THR A 74 -3.55 9.38 -9.88
N ALA A 75 -4.09 10.14 -8.93
CA ALA A 75 -4.66 9.61 -7.70
C ALA A 75 -5.94 8.82 -8.00
N LEU A 76 -6.14 7.71 -7.31
CA LEU A 76 -7.36 6.91 -7.41
C LEU A 76 -8.08 6.84 -6.06
N GLY A 77 -9.41 6.75 -6.12
CA GLY A 77 -10.25 6.58 -4.95
C GLY A 77 -10.05 7.68 -3.91
N SER A 78 -9.72 7.28 -2.68
CA SER A 78 -9.51 8.16 -1.53
C SER A 78 -8.07 8.69 -1.40
N THR A 79 -7.20 8.39 -2.37
CA THR A 79 -5.78 8.73 -2.30
C THR A 79 -5.55 10.23 -2.41
N LYS A 80 -4.79 10.78 -1.46
CA LYS A 80 -4.25 12.14 -1.54
C LYS A 80 -2.92 12.11 -2.25
N LEU A 81 -2.79 12.84 -3.36
CA LEU A 81 -1.58 12.94 -4.16
C LEU A 81 -1.11 14.39 -4.19
N VAL A 82 0.14 14.63 -3.80
CA VAL A 82 0.75 15.97 -3.74
C VAL A 82 2.07 15.94 -4.51
N GLU A 83 2.22 16.83 -5.48
CA GLU A 83 3.51 17.07 -6.14
C GLU A 83 4.41 17.88 -5.20
N ARG A 84 5.68 17.48 -5.05
CA ARG A 84 6.66 18.24 -4.26
C ARG A 84 7.59 19.05 -5.15
N GLU A 85 8.20 18.36 -6.10
CA GLU A 85 9.01 18.92 -7.17
C GLU A 85 8.51 18.32 -8.49
N LYS A 86 8.89 18.91 -9.63
CA LYS A 86 8.39 18.46 -10.93
C LYS A 86 8.63 16.96 -11.14
N GLY A 87 7.55 16.19 -11.15
CA GLY A 87 7.57 14.74 -11.32
C GLY A 87 7.94 13.93 -10.06
N GLU A 88 8.13 14.54 -8.89
CA GLU A 88 8.22 13.86 -7.58
C GLU A 88 6.89 13.99 -6.85
N TRP A 89 6.33 12.86 -6.41
CA TRP A 89 4.99 12.81 -5.84
C TRP A 89 4.98 12.17 -4.46
N VAL A 90 4.10 12.65 -3.58
CA VAL A 90 3.74 11.96 -2.34
C VAL A 90 2.28 11.56 -2.38
N ALA A 91 2.04 10.26 -2.34
CA ALA A 91 0.70 9.68 -2.28
C ALA A 91 0.43 9.09 -0.90
N THR A 92 -0.74 9.36 -0.33
CA THR A 92 -1.16 8.84 0.99
C THR A 92 -2.59 8.30 0.93
N VAL A 93 -2.81 7.12 1.52
CA VAL A 93 -4.14 6.50 1.65
C VAL A 93 -4.24 5.75 2.97
N MET A 94 -5.45 5.66 3.53
CA MET A 94 -5.77 4.79 4.66
C MET A 94 -6.62 3.63 4.17
N VAL A 95 -6.25 2.40 4.55
CA VAL A 95 -6.97 1.18 4.19
C VAL A 95 -7.48 0.53 5.48
N MET A 96 -8.80 0.52 5.64
CA MET A 96 -9.46 -0.10 6.79
C MET A 96 -9.35 -1.64 6.74
N PRO A 97 -9.50 -2.34 7.88
CA PRO A 97 -9.57 -3.79 7.93
C PRO A 97 -10.45 -4.44 6.88
N GLY A 98 -9.93 -5.48 6.21
CA GLY A 98 -10.63 -6.23 5.18
C GLY A 98 -10.95 -5.45 3.90
N ARG A 99 -10.48 -4.20 3.75
CA ARG A 99 -10.78 -3.35 2.58
C ARG A 99 -9.65 -3.34 1.57
N THR A 100 -10.05 -3.10 0.31
CA THR A 100 -9.15 -2.78 -0.79
C THR A 100 -9.36 -1.33 -1.18
N GLU A 101 -8.29 -0.53 -1.21
CA GLU A 101 -8.33 0.83 -1.74
C GLU A 101 -7.46 0.92 -2.99
N MET A 102 -8.00 1.56 -4.03
CA MET A 102 -7.21 1.97 -5.19
C MET A 102 -6.26 3.09 -4.78
N PHE A 103 -5.04 3.11 -5.32
CA PHE A 103 -4.00 4.03 -4.87
C PHE A 103 -3.63 5.06 -5.93
N VAL A 104 -2.83 4.66 -6.91
CA VAL A 104 -2.43 5.52 -8.03
C VAL A 104 -2.44 4.71 -9.32
N GLU A 105 -2.51 5.43 -10.44
CA GLU A 105 -2.18 4.87 -11.73
C GLU A 105 -1.27 5.79 -12.54
N GLY A 106 -0.46 5.17 -13.41
CA GLY A 106 0.39 5.89 -14.34
C GLY A 106 1.77 5.25 -14.48
N LYS A 107 2.75 6.07 -14.85
CA LYS A 107 4.14 5.66 -15.05
C LYS A 107 4.92 5.86 -13.75
N ILE A 108 5.53 4.78 -13.25
CA ILE A 108 6.32 4.77 -12.02
C ILE A 108 7.74 4.34 -12.36
N GLU A 109 8.70 5.25 -12.16
CA GLU A 109 10.14 5.01 -12.36
C GLU A 109 10.83 4.50 -11.10
N GLY A 110 10.44 5.04 -9.95
CA GLY A 110 11.02 4.68 -8.65
C GLY A 110 10.15 5.16 -7.50
N PHE A 111 10.26 4.50 -6.34
CA PHE A 111 9.47 4.85 -5.17
C PHE A 111 10.15 4.43 -3.86
N LYS A 112 9.71 5.03 -2.76
CA LYS A 112 9.95 4.59 -1.38
C LYS A 112 8.62 4.54 -0.65
N SER A 113 8.31 3.42 0.00
CA SER A 113 7.08 3.23 0.76
C SER A 113 7.34 3.27 2.26
N ASN A 114 6.41 3.88 2.99
CA ASN A 114 6.29 3.79 4.43
C ASN A 114 4.86 3.36 4.76
N MET A 115 4.71 2.45 5.72
CA MET A 115 3.44 1.82 6.05
C MET A 115 3.31 1.73 7.57
N ASP A 116 2.24 2.33 8.08
CA ASP A 116 1.99 2.44 9.52
C ASP A 116 0.67 1.76 9.88
N ALA A 117 0.69 0.96 10.94
CA ALA A 117 -0.49 0.27 11.46
C ALA A 117 -1.01 0.97 12.72
N TYR A 118 -2.27 1.36 12.70
CA TYR A 118 -2.97 1.99 13.81
C TYR A 118 -4.09 1.07 14.28
N PRO A 119 -4.21 0.75 15.58
CA PRO A 119 -5.32 -0.05 16.08
C PRO A 119 -6.66 0.57 15.67
N VAL A 120 -7.61 -0.25 15.21
CA VAL A 120 -9.01 0.15 15.17
C VAL A 120 -9.44 0.30 16.62
N MET A 121 -9.82 1.51 17.02
CA MET A 121 -10.29 1.75 18.38
C MET A 121 -11.54 0.88 18.59
N GLY A 122 -11.44 -0.13 19.45
CA GLY A 122 -12.62 -0.65 20.14
C GLY A 122 -13.18 0.47 21.00
N ASP A 123 -14.49 0.49 21.20
CA ASP A 123 -15.07 1.46 22.10
C ASP A 123 -14.38 1.39 23.48
N ASN A 124 -14.27 2.57 24.08
CA ASN A 124 -13.83 2.87 25.43
C ASN A 124 -12.36 3.27 25.66
N SER A 125 -12.24 4.47 26.24
CA SER A 125 -11.07 5.24 26.68
C SER A 125 -10.21 5.91 25.60
N GLY A 126 -10.43 7.22 25.45
CA GLY A 126 -9.56 8.12 24.71
C GLY A 126 -8.11 8.08 25.21
N ASN A 127 -7.21 8.46 24.30
CA ASN A 127 -5.75 8.43 24.36
C ASN A 127 -5.08 7.10 23.98
N HIS A 128 -4.85 6.88 22.68
CA HIS A 128 -3.52 7.04 22.07
C HIS A 128 -3.57 6.56 20.60
N LEU A 129 -3.35 7.46 19.65
CA LEU A 129 -2.93 7.10 18.28
C LEU A 129 -1.47 6.63 18.32
N ALA A 130 -1.18 5.57 19.10
CA ALA A 130 0.15 4.99 19.14
C ALA A 130 0.32 4.15 17.87
N LYS A 131 1.20 4.59 16.99
CA LYS A 131 1.71 3.79 15.87
C LYS A 131 2.30 2.50 16.45
N VAL A 132 1.82 1.34 16.01
CA VAL A 132 2.47 0.08 16.37
C VAL A 132 3.78 0.01 15.59
N GLY A 133 4.90 -0.23 16.28
CA GLY A 133 6.22 -0.38 15.69
C GLY A 133 6.36 -1.68 14.88
N MET A 134 5.64 -1.79 13.76
CA MET A 134 5.79 -2.89 12.81
C MET A 134 6.84 -2.52 11.77
N LYS A 135 7.80 -3.43 11.52
CA LYS A 135 8.78 -3.24 10.44
C LYS A 135 8.14 -3.59 9.10
N ALA A 136 8.10 -2.61 8.20
CA ALA A 136 7.78 -2.84 6.79
C ALA A 136 8.89 -3.65 6.11
N SER A 137 8.51 -4.45 5.11
CA SER A 137 9.40 -5.26 4.26
C SER A 137 10.25 -4.42 3.31
#